data_AF-A0AA88PZ75-F1
#
_entry.id   AF-A0AA88PZ75-F1
#
_cell.length_a   1.000
_cell.length_b   1.000
_cell.length_c   1.000
_cell.angle_alpha   90.00
_cell.angle_beta   90.00
_cell.angle_gamma   90.00
#
_symmetry.space_group_name_H-M   'P 1'
#
loop_
_entity.id
_entity.type
_entity.pdbx_description
1 polymer ?
#
loop_
_entity_poly.entity_id
_entity_poly.type
_entity_poly.pdbx_seq_one_letter_code
_entity_poly.pdbx_strand_id
1 'polypeptide(L)'
;MPKSANKGTKMEHSSDDEEDTLEMERNFALISKKSTMQTPAEDEEEMTDEDASANEEEAPEEDEDNEVDDEDEDESGSDEDEGGSTHVQSHIKELAEMSFEDIMKLRNKVGTKAYNKIAYGATKPQKKNEPMKRSNKNKPEEISAKKHVPFLRKVVPVKNRISRDPRFDDLSGQYKPDIFFKTYKFINDIREKEKVIVEKKLKQVKSGTKKEELKGLIKRMKNQQMARQRQEQEREKELQFKRKQRELVGQGHKPFYLKKSEKKKLELAEKYSDLKKSGKLENFLSKKRKRNATKDRRNLPKKDNQRQTWSNRGSSEAP
;
A
#
# COMPACT_ATOMS: atom_id res chain seq x y z
N MET A 1 -22.99 -54.06 -36.11
CA MET A 1 -22.64 -52.62 -36.21
C MET A 1 -23.93 -51.81 -36.25
N PRO A 2 -24.09 -50.84 -35.35
CA PRO A 2 -24.49 -49.51 -35.79
C PRO A 2 -23.60 -48.41 -35.19
N LYS A 3 -23.30 -47.39 -35.98
CA LYS A 3 -22.45 -46.24 -35.64
C LYS A 3 -23.27 -45.21 -34.87
N SER A 4 -22.88 -44.87 -33.64
CA SER A 4 -23.43 -43.75 -32.88
C SER A 4 -22.81 -42.43 -33.36
N ALA A 5 -23.62 -41.58 -33.98
CA ALA A 5 -23.22 -40.25 -34.42
C ALA A 5 -23.17 -39.29 -33.23
N ASN A 6 -22.00 -38.69 -33.01
CA ASN A 6 -21.76 -37.64 -32.03
C ASN A 6 -22.28 -36.30 -32.62
N LYS A 7 -23.38 -35.75 -32.09
CA LYS A 7 -23.85 -34.40 -32.44
C LYS A 7 -23.07 -33.39 -31.60
N GLY A 8 -22.05 -32.78 -32.20
CA GLY A 8 -21.40 -31.60 -31.66
C GLY A 8 -22.36 -30.42 -31.64
N THR A 9 -22.61 -29.87 -30.47
CA THR A 9 -23.28 -28.58 -30.28
C THR A 9 -22.35 -27.46 -30.77
N LYS A 10 -22.68 -26.89 -31.93
CA LYS A 10 -22.04 -25.68 -32.46
C LYS A 10 -22.56 -24.50 -31.63
N MET A 11 -21.73 -23.96 -30.75
CA MET A 11 -22.02 -22.71 -30.03
C MET A 11 -21.95 -21.57 -31.05
N GLU A 12 -23.08 -21.16 -31.59
CA GLU A 12 -23.18 -19.93 -32.36
C GLU A 12 -22.88 -18.76 -31.43
N HIS A 13 -21.73 -18.11 -31.65
CA HIS A 13 -21.42 -16.84 -31.02
C HIS A 13 -22.23 -15.76 -31.75
N SER A 14 -22.97 -14.95 -30.98
CA SER A 14 -23.72 -13.81 -31.50
C SER A 14 -22.80 -12.89 -32.27
N SER A 15 -23.18 -12.55 -33.51
CA SER A 15 -22.44 -11.61 -34.38
C SER A 15 -22.17 -10.25 -33.71
N ASP A 16 -22.99 -9.86 -32.74
CA ASP A 16 -22.84 -8.61 -31.98
C ASP A 16 -21.59 -8.60 -31.08
N ASP A 17 -21.16 -9.74 -30.52
CA ASP A 17 -19.98 -9.80 -29.66
C ASP A 17 -18.68 -9.76 -30.49
N GLU A 18 -18.71 -10.29 -31.72
CA GLU A 18 -17.57 -10.20 -32.64
C GLU A 18 -17.38 -8.76 -33.15
N GLU A 19 -18.46 -8.04 -33.46
CA GLU A 19 -18.35 -6.63 -33.86
C GLU A 19 -17.82 -5.73 -32.73
N ASP A 20 -18.28 -5.92 -31.49
CA ASP A 20 -17.81 -5.13 -30.34
C ASP A 20 -16.33 -5.37 -30.02
N THR A 21 -15.83 -6.61 -30.21
CA THR A 21 -14.41 -6.92 -30.05
C THR A 21 -13.55 -6.31 -31.15
N LEU A 22 -14.01 -6.36 -32.40
CA LEU A 22 -13.34 -5.75 -33.56
C LEU A 22 -13.34 -4.21 -33.48
N GLU A 23 -14.40 -3.58 -32.98
CA GLU A 23 -14.42 -2.14 -32.71
C GLU A 23 -13.46 -1.75 -31.59
N MET A 24 -13.35 -2.56 -30.52
CA MET A 24 -12.37 -2.34 -29.46
C MET A 24 -10.93 -2.48 -29.96
N GLU A 25 -10.61 -3.48 -30.78
CA GLU A 25 -9.29 -3.66 -31.39
C GLU A 25 -8.95 -2.53 -32.36
N ARG A 26 -9.93 -2.07 -33.16
CA ARG A 26 -9.75 -0.93 -34.07
C ARG A 26 -9.49 0.36 -33.30
N ASN A 27 -10.20 0.57 -32.19
CA ASN A 27 -9.98 1.72 -31.30
C ASN A 27 -8.61 1.65 -30.62
N PHE A 28 -8.16 0.45 -30.21
CA PHE A 28 -6.84 0.23 -29.62
C PHE A 28 -5.70 0.49 -30.63
N ALA A 29 -5.87 0.06 -31.87
CA ALA A 29 -4.92 0.28 -32.97
C ALA A 29 -4.83 1.74 -33.43
N LEU A 30 -5.92 2.51 -33.34
CA LEU A 30 -5.91 3.96 -33.63
C LEU A 30 -5.15 4.76 -32.57
N ILE A 31 -5.18 4.31 -31.32
CA ILE A 31 -4.47 4.96 -30.20
C ILE A 31 -2.97 4.68 -30.29
N SER A 32 -2.55 3.45 -30.62
CA SER A 32 -1.12 3.11 -30.76
C SER A 32 -0.46 3.74 -32.00
N LYS A 33 -1.19 3.87 -33.12
CA LYS A 33 -0.70 4.58 -34.32
C LYS A 33 -0.56 6.09 -34.08
N LYS A 34 -1.36 6.68 -33.20
CA LYS A 34 -1.26 8.10 -32.86
C LYS A 34 -0.07 8.39 -31.94
N SER A 35 0.38 7.44 -31.11
CA SER A 35 1.58 7.63 -30.28
C SER A 35 2.90 7.53 -31.05
N THR A 36 2.93 6.89 -32.23
CA THR A 36 4.15 6.74 -33.03
C THR A 36 4.43 7.91 -33.98
N MET A 37 3.52 8.90 -34.10
CA MET A 37 3.66 10.01 -35.06
C MET A 37 3.82 11.40 -34.44
N GLN A 38 4.21 11.52 -33.16
CA GLN A 38 4.40 12.85 -32.55
C GLN A 38 5.72 13.00 -31.79
N THR A 39 6.58 13.86 -32.35
CA THR A 39 7.56 14.74 -31.66
C THR A 39 7.39 16.15 -32.25
N PRO A 40 7.80 17.23 -31.57
CA PRO A 40 6.93 18.09 -30.78
C PRO A 40 6.71 19.47 -31.43
N ALA A 41 5.49 19.97 -31.41
CA ALA A 41 5.20 21.39 -31.64
C ALA A 41 3.89 21.74 -30.92
N GLU A 42 4.07 22.51 -29.84
CA GLU A 42 3.21 23.62 -29.40
C GLU A 42 1.69 23.36 -29.38
N ASP A 43 1.19 22.99 -28.20
CA ASP A 43 -0.07 23.49 -27.61
C ASP A 43 -0.22 22.86 -26.21
N GLU A 44 0.55 23.39 -25.27
CA GLU A 44 0.33 23.18 -23.83
C GLU A 44 -0.63 24.27 -23.34
N GLU A 45 -1.94 24.07 -23.54
CA GLU A 45 -2.92 24.78 -22.72
C GLU A 45 -3.17 24.00 -21.43
N GLU A 46 -2.56 24.53 -20.37
CA GLU A 46 -2.80 24.28 -18.96
C GLU A 46 -4.31 24.21 -18.65
N MET A 47 -4.79 23.02 -18.28
CA MET A 47 -6.09 22.83 -17.64
C MET A 47 -5.87 22.52 -16.16
N THR A 48 -5.54 23.55 -15.39
CA THR A 48 -5.57 23.55 -13.93
C THR A 48 -6.99 23.93 -13.48
N ASP A 49 -7.80 22.92 -13.11
CA ASP A 49 -9.00 23.16 -12.30
C ASP A 49 -8.55 23.18 -10.83
N GLU A 50 -8.24 24.36 -10.33
CA GLU A 50 -8.06 24.65 -8.90
C GLU A 50 -9.43 24.70 -8.21
N ASP A 51 -9.81 23.60 -7.55
CA ASP A 51 -10.74 23.64 -6.41
C ASP A 51 -10.59 22.34 -5.59
N ALA A 52 -9.55 22.29 -4.75
CA ALA A 52 -9.42 21.30 -3.69
C ALA A 52 -9.19 22.04 -2.37
N SER A 53 -10.29 22.12 -1.61
CA SER A 53 -10.38 22.56 -0.22
C SER A 53 -9.19 22.12 0.63
N ALA A 54 -8.62 23.11 1.31
CA ALA A 54 -7.67 23.00 2.40
C ALA A 54 -8.03 21.88 3.39
N ASN A 55 -7.05 21.03 3.68
CA ASN A 55 -6.84 20.51 5.02
C ASN A 55 -5.32 20.38 5.22
N GLU A 56 -4.78 21.32 5.99
CA GLU A 56 -3.46 21.29 6.62
C GLU A 56 -3.37 20.08 7.55
N GLU A 57 -2.40 19.20 7.32
CA GLU A 57 -1.65 18.52 8.39
C GLU A 57 -0.21 18.35 7.90
N GLU A 58 0.70 19.15 8.45
CA GLU A 58 2.15 18.99 8.37
C GLU A 58 2.55 17.62 8.95
N ALA A 59 3.42 16.91 8.24
CA ALA A 59 4.18 15.79 8.79
C ALA A 59 5.67 16.01 8.45
N PRO A 60 6.58 15.88 9.43
CA PRO A 60 7.97 16.26 9.29
C PRO A 60 8.80 15.26 8.48
N GLU A 61 9.86 15.80 7.88
CA GLU A 61 10.99 15.06 7.33
C GLU A 61 11.71 14.30 8.44
N GLU A 62 11.94 13.01 8.22
CA GLU A 62 12.99 12.26 8.90
C GLU A 62 13.76 11.49 7.82
N ASP A 63 15.00 11.94 7.61
CA ASP A 63 16.06 11.17 7.00
C ASP A 63 16.26 9.90 7.84
N GLU A 64 16.07 8.72 7.24
CA GLU A 64 16.54 7.45 7.77
C GLU A 64 17.61 6.89 6.85
N ASP A 65 18.84 7.27 7.19
CA ASP A 65 20.11 6.58 7.02
C ASP A 65 19.97 5.09 7.36
N ASN A 66 19.74 4.29 6.32
CA ASN A 66 19.81 2.84 6.40
C ASN A 66 21.24 2.41 6.07
N GLU A 67 22.12 2.45 7.07
CA GLU A 67 23.41 1.75 7.06
C GLU A 67 23.14 0.24 6.96
N VAL A 68 23.33 -0.29 5.76
CA VAL A 68 23.45 -1.74 5.53
C VAL A 68 24.87 -2.11 5.90
N ASP A 69 25.06 -2.51 7.16
CA ASP A 69 26.25 -3.22 7.65
C ASP A 69 26.08 -4.69 7.25
N ASP A 70 26.38 -5.01 5.98
CA ASP A 70 26.55 -6.40 5.54
C ASP A 70 28.01 -6.77 5.81
N GLU A 71 28.17 -7.53 6.89
CA GLU A 71 29.41 -8.08 7.41
C GLU A 71 30.18 -8.83 6.31
N ASP A 72 31.44 -8.45 6.13
CA ASP A 72 32.41 -9.15 5.29
C ASP A 72 32.48 -10.64 5.67
N GLU A 73 32.06 -11.51 4.75
CA GLU A 73 32.37 -12.94 4.77
C GLU A 73 33.86 -13.13 4.48
N ASP A 74 34.70 -13.03 5.52
CA ASP A 74 36.07 -13.50 5.50
C ASP A 74 36.08 -15.04 5.45
N GLU A 75 36.11 -15.57 4.23
CA GLU A 75 36.48 -16.94 3.91
C GLU A 75 37.98 -17.15 4.24
N SER A 76 38.31 -17.27 5.53
CA SER A 76 39.65 -17.70 5.94
C SER A 76 39.75 -19.21 5.80
N GLY A 77 40.46 -19.62 4.75
CA GLY A 77 40.82 -20.99 4.48
C GLY A 77 41.37 -21.68 5.72
N SER A 78 40.88 -22.90 5.93
CA SER A 78 41.45 -23.88 6.83
C SER A 78 42.90 -24.17 6.42
N ASP A 79 43.86 -23.50 7.04
CA ASP A 79 45.19 -24.07 7.18
C ASP A 79 45.09 -25.19 8.22
N GLU A 80 44.97 -26.41 7.69
CA GLU A 80 45.28 -27.63 8.41
C GLU A 80 46.75 -27.57 8.87
N ASP A 81 47.02 -27.01 10.06
CA ASP A 81 48.23 -27.37 10.81
C ASP A 81 47.93 -28.59 11.69
N GLU A 82 47.65 -29.70 11.03
CA GLU A 82 47.81 -31.04 11.58
C GLU A 82 49.32 -31.31 11.77
N GLY A 83 49.94 -30.59 12.71
CA GLY A 83 51.41 -30.67 12.92
C GLY A 83 51.90 -30.28 14.33
N GLY A 84 51.11 -29.55 15.13
CA GLY A 84 51.62 -28.94 16.36
C GLY A 84 51.77 -29.85 17.60
N SER A 85 51.09 -31.00 17.67
CA SER A 85 51.10 -31.81 18.91
C SER A 85 52.35 -32.66 19.09
N THR A 86 52.97 -33.10 18.00
CA THR A 86 54.20 -33.91 18.05
C THR A 86 55.42 -33.05 18.42
N HIS A 87 55.46 -31.81 17.92
CA HIS A 87 56.55 -30.87 18.16
C HIS A 87 56.59 -30.37 19.61
N VAL A 88 55.43 -30.09 20.24
CA VAL A 88 55.41 -29.69 21.67
C VAL A 88 55.84 -30.86 22.56
N GLN A 89 55.46 -32.10 22.23
CA GLN A 89 55.89 -33.30 22.98
C GLN A 89 57.38 -33.60 22.81
N SER A 90 57.99 -33.30 21.66
CA SER A 90 59.44 -33.47 21.46
C SER A 90 60.24 -32.47 22.29
N HIS A 91 59.82 -31.19 22.33
CA HIS A 91 60.46 -30.17 23.15
C HIS A 91 60.40 -30.49 24.65
N ILE A 92 59.30 -31.08 25.12
CA ILE A 92 59.17 -31.49 26.53
C ILE A 92 60.13 -32.64 26.87
N LYS A 93 60.35 -33.59 25.95
CA LYS A 93 61.32 -34.68 26.13
C LYS A 93 62.76 -34.16 26.12
N GLU A 94 63.10 -33.27 25.19
CA GLU A 94 64.42 -32.62 25.13
C GLU A 94 64.70 -31.78 26.37
N LEU A 95 63.69 -31.08 26.90
CA LEU A 95 63.81 -30.36 28.17
C LEU A 95 63.95 -31.31 29.37
N ALA A 96 63.41 -32.52 29.32
CA ALA A 96 63.51 -33.51 30.40
C ALA A 96 64.86 -34.26 30.42
N GLU A 97 65.57 -34.33 29.29
CA GLU A 97 66.91 -34.93 29.20
C GLU A 97 68.02 -33.98 29.67
N MET A 98 67.78 -32.67 29.71
CA MET A 98 68.73 -31.68 30.24
C MET A 98 68.77 -31.67 31.77
N SER A 99 69.93 -31.33 32.34
CA SER A 99 70.06 -31.19 33.79
C SER A 99 69.20 -30.03 34.31
N PHE A 100 68.70 -30.14 35.54
CA PHE A 100 67.87 -29.09 36.16
C PHE A 100 68.56 -27.72 36.18
N GLU A 101 69.88 -27.70 36.35
CA GLU A 101 70.65 -26.46 36.33
C GLU A 101 70.63 -25.79 34.95
N ASP A 102 70.72 -26.58 33.89
CA ASP A 102 70.68 -26.08 32.51
C ASP A 102 69.28 -25.61 32.12
N ILE A 103 68.23 -26.30 32.59
CA ILE A 103 66.83 -25.85 32.43
C ILE A 103 66.62 -24.50 33.14
N MET A 104 67.18 -24.32 34.33
CA MET A 104 67.05 -23.08 35.09
C MET A 104 67.82 -21.92 34.42
N LYS A 105 69.04 -22.18 33.92
CA LYS A 105 69.82 -21.22 33.11
C LYS A 105 69.08 -20.85 31.84
N LEU A 106 68.47 -21.82 31.15
CA LEU A 106 67.66 -21.59 29.96
C LEU A 106 66.45 -20.72 30.29
N ARG A 107 65.66 -21.06 31.32
CA ARG A 107 64.51 -20.26 31.79
C ARG A 107 64.90 -18.82 32.13
N ASN A 108 66.05 -18.61 32.74
CA ASN A 108 66.55 -17.28 33.06
C ASN A 108 67.03 -16.51 31.82
N LYS A 109 67.58 -17.20 30.82
CA LYS A 109 68.08 -16.62 29.56
C LYS A 109 66.96 -16.27 28.58
N VAL A 110 65.98 -17.16 28.40
CA VAL A 110 64.83 -16.95 27.49
C VAL A 110 63.65 -16.23 28.16
N GLY A 111 63.61 -16.21 29.49
CA GLY A 111 62.53 -15.63 30.29
C GLY A 111 61.37 -16.59 30.56
N THR A 112 60.71 -16.40 31.71
CA THR A 112 59.69 -17.34 32.23
C THR A 112 58.46 -17.47 31.33
N LYS A 113 58.06 -16.39 30.63
CA LYS A 113 56.89 -16.38 29.73
C LYS A 113 57.14 -17.18 28.44
N ALA A 114 58.32 -17.02 27.84
CA ALA A 114 58.70 -17.75 26.63
C ALA A 114 58.91 -19.23 26.96
N TYR A 115 59.61 -19.54 28.06
CA TYR A 115 59.79 -20.91 28.54
C TYR A 115 58.46 -21.63 28.78
N ASN A 116 57.51 -20.99 29.50
CA ASN A 116 56.20 -21.60 29.77
C ASN A 116 55.38 -21.84 28.49
N LYS A 117 55.50 -20.98 27.48
CA LYS A 117 54.82 -21.18 26.19
C LYS A 117 55.37 -22.37 25.42
N ILE A 118 56.69 -22.61 25.51
CA ILE A 118 57.34 -23.76 24.85
C ILE A 118 57.06 -25.05 25.64
N ALA A 119 57.18 -25.01 26.97
CA ALA A 119 57.03 -26.19 27.82
C ALA A 119 55.57 -26.66 27.99
N TYR A 120 54.61 -25.73 28.06
CA TYR A 120 53.19 -26.05 28.34
C TYR A 120 52.24 -25.61 27.21
N GLY A 121 52.76 -25.09 26.10
CA GLY A 121 51.95 -24.49 25.03
C GLY A 121 51.34 -23.15 25.43
N ALA A 122 50.62 -22.52 24.49
CA ALA A 122 49.88 -21.30 24.76
C ALA A 122 48.68 -21.60 25.69
N THR A 123 48.77 -21.21 26.97
CA THR A 123 47.69 -21.39 27.93
C THR A 123 46.49 -20.51 27.55
N LYS A 124 45.34 -21.11 27.23
CA LYS A 124 44.09 -20.38 26.97
C LYS A 124 43.71 -19.50 28.18
N PRO A 125 43.26 -18.26 28.00
CA PRO A 125 42.85 -17.41 29.11
C PRO A 125 41.66 -18.04 29.86
N GLN A 126 41.83 -18.31 31.15
CA GLN A 126 40.76 -18.82 32.03
C GLN A 126 39.63 -17.79 32.11
N LYS A 127 38.39 -18.21 31.82
CA LYS A 127 37.18 -17.37 31.94
C LYS A 127 37.01 -16.94 33.41
N LYS A 128 37.30 -15.68 33.72
CA LYS A 128 37.27 -15.17 35.10
C LYS A 128 35.87 -14.86 35.67
N ASN A 129 34.79 -15.08 34.90
CA ASN A 129 33.47 -14.52 35.25
C ASN A 129 32.31 -15.51 35.14
N GLU A 130 32.52 -16.82 35.31
CA GLU A 130 31.37 -17.72 35.46
C GLU A 130 30.97 -17.81 36.94
N PRO A 131 29.72 -17.46 37.32
CA PRO A 131 29.26 -17.62 38.68
C PRO A 131 29.25 -19.11 39.05
N MET A 132 29.80 -19.45 40.21
CA MET A 132 29.76 -20.83 40.71
C MET A 132 28.30 -21.27 40.85
N LYS A 133 27.90 -22.27 40.06
CA LYS A 133 26.54 -22.81 40.11
C LYS A 133 26.36 -23.58 41.42
N ARG A 134 25.26 -23.33 42.13
CA ARG A 134 24.86 -24.12 43.31
C ARG A 134 24.69 -25.58 42.91
N SER A 135 25.17 -26.50 43.75
CA SER A 135 25.03 -27.95 43.49
C SER A 135 23.58 -28.45 43.61
N ASN A 136 22.74 -27.77 44.39
CA ASN A 136 21.30 -28.03 44.51
C ASN A 136 20.54 -26.71 44.72
N LYS A 137 19.33 -26.60 44.17
CA LYS A 137 18.44 -25.42 44.25
C LYS A 137 18.11 -25.00 45.69
N ASN A 138 18.11 -25.96 46.62
CA ASN A 138 17.76 -25.72 48.03
C ASN A 138 18.97 -25.51 48.96
N LYS A 139 20.22 -25.54 48.45
CA LYS A 139 21.45 -25.41 49.27
C LYS A 139 21.99 -23.98 49.20
N PRO A 140 22.21 -23.24 50.29
CA PRO A 140 22.69 -21.85 50.23
C PRO A 140 23.98 -21.69 49.41
N GLU A 141 24.14 -20.54 48.76
CA GLU A 141 25.32 -20.21 47.95
C GLU A 141 26.31 -19.42 48.80
N GLU A 142 27.58 -19.81 48.76
CA GLU A 142 28.65 -19.06 49.41
C GLU A 142 29.01 -17.84 48.55
N ILE A 143 28.87 -16.64 49.12
CA ILE A 143 29.24 -15.38 48.47
C ILE A 143 30.40 -14.73 49.23
N SER A 144 31.33 -14.10 48.50
CA SER A 144 32.44 -13.38 49.13
C SER A 144 31.92 -12.16 49.89
N ALA A 145 32.36 -12.00 51.14
CA ALA A 145 32.04 -10.83 51.98
C ALA A 145 32.55 -9.50 51.39
N LYS A 146 33.46 -9.55 50.40
CA LYS A 146 33.93 -8.36 49.66
C LYS A 146 32.94 -7.86 48.61
N LYS A 147 31.89 -8.64 48.30
CA LYS A 147 30.87 -8.25 47.32
C LYS A 147 29.89 -7.30 47.99
N HIS A 148 29.98 -6.02 47.65
CA HIS A 148 29.05 -5.01 48.16
C HIS A 148 27.63 -5.29 47.67
N VAL A 149 26.63 -4.96 48.49
CA VAL A 149 25.22 -5.04 48.10
C VAL A 149 24.95 -3.90 47.09
N PRO A 150 24.30 -4.16 45.94
CA PRO A 150 23.92 -3.08 45.03
C PRO A 150 22.87 -2.20 45.69
N PHE A 151 23.05 -0.87 45.63
CA PHE A 151 22.12 0.10 46.21
C PHE A 151 20.72 0.02 45.57
N LEU A 152 20.67 -0.22 44.24
CA LEU A 152 19.42 -0.31 43.50
C LEU A 152 18.96 -1.77 43.38
N ARG A 153 17.70 -2.03 43.75
CA ARG A 153 17.06 -3.33 43.53
C ARG A 153 16.87 -3.54 42.03
N LYS A 154 17.26 -4.70 41.52
CA LYS A 154 16.94 -5.12 40.14
C LYS A 154 15.43 -5.37 40.05
N VAL A 155 14.69 -4.40 39.52
CA VAL A 155 13.27 -4.58 39.20
C VAL A 155 13.21 -5.45 37.94
N VAL A 156 12.80 -6.71 38.10
CA VAL A 156 12.54 -7.58 36.95
C VAL A 156 11.22 -7.13 36.35
N PRO A 157 11.17 -6.66 35.09
CA PRO A 157 9.90 -6.29 34.46
C PRO A 157 9.02 -7.54 34.38
N VAL A 158 7.92 -7.53 35.11
CA VAL A 158 6.91 -8.58 35.03
C VAL A 158 6.15 -8.39 33.72
N LYS A 159 6.08 -9.43 32.89
CA LYS A 159 5.27 -9.41 31.66
C LYS A 159 3.79 -9.36 32.05
N ASN A 160 3.24 -8.16 32.17
CA ASN A 160 1.81 -7.96 32.40
C ASN A 160 1.07 -8.29 31.10
N ARG A 161 0.08 -9.20 31.18
CA ARG A 161 -0.78 -9.52 30.04
C ARG A 161 -1.80 -8.40 29.86
N ILE A 162 -1.60 -7.57 28.85
CA ILE A 162 -2.56 -6.53 28.47
C ILE A 162 -3.65 -7.21 27.63
N SER A 163 -4.91 -7.10 28.05
CA SER A 163 -6.05 -7.52 27.23
C SER A 163 -6.16 -6.56 26.06
N ARG A 164 -5.96 -7.04 24.84
CA ARG A 164 -6.03 -6.22 23.63
C ARG A 164 -7.40 -6.37 22.96
N ASP A 165 -8.03 -5.26 22.60
CA ASP A 165 -9.25 -5.25 21.79
C ASP A 165 -8.83 -5.23 20.32
N PRO A 166 -9.15 -6.27 19.53
CA PRO A 166 -8.71 -6.35 18.13
C PRO A 166 -9.25 -5.21 17.25
N ARG A 167 -10.23 -4.44 17.72
CA ARG A 167 -10.72 -3.24 17.00
C ARG A 167 -9.84 -2.03 17.20
N PHE A 168 -9.09 -1.99 18.29
CA PHE A 168 -8.32 -0.83 18.75
C PHE A 168 -6.84 -1.16 19.00
N ASP A 169 -6.41 -2.38 18.67
CA ASP A 169 -5.03 -2.83 18.80
C ASP A 169 -4.29 -2.59 17.49
N ASP A 170 -3.21 -1.83 17.54
CA ASP A 170 -2.37 -1.48 16.38
C ASP A 170 -1.84 -2.74 15.67
N LEU A 171 -1.69 -3.85 16.40
CA LEU A 171 -1.26 -5.14 15.86
C LEU A 171 -2.33 -5.85 15.02
N SER A 172 -3.59 -5.40 15.04
CA SER A 172 -4.71 -6.04 14.33
C SER A 172 -4.79 -5.69 12.85
N GLY A 173 -3.87 -4.87 12.35
CA GLY A 173 -3.70 -4.55 10.93
C GLY A 173 -4.67 -3.48 10.41
N GLN A 174 -4.56 -3.18 9.12
CA GLN A 174 -5.26 -2.06 8.48
C GLN A 174 -6.59 -2.48 7.83
N TYR A 175 -7.52 -1.52 7.72
CA TYR A 175 -8.82 -1.73 7.08
C TYR A 175 -8.67 -2.10 5.59
N LYS A 176 -9.11 -3.32 5.23
CA LYS A 176 -9.14 -3.79 3.84
C LYS A 176 -10.58 -3.74 3.31
N PRO A 177 -10.92 -2.78 2.43
CA PRO A 177 -12.30 -2.60 1.96
C PRO A 177 -12.84 -3.85 1.27
N ASP A 178 -12.04 -4.53 0.46
CA ASP A 178 -12.48 -5.70 -0.29
C ASP A 178 -12.89 -6.88 0.61
N ILE A 179 -12.16 -7.10 1.70
CA ILE A 179 -12.47 -8.14 2.69
C ILE A 179 -13.72 -7.73 3.46
N PHE A 180 -13.80 -6.47 3.89
CA PHE A 180 -14.95 -5.94 4.60
C PHE A 180 -16.24 -6.08 3.79
N PHE A 181 -16.24 -5.69 2.51
CA PHE A 181 -17.42 -5.79 1.65
C PHE A 181 -17.87 -7.24 1.44
N LYS A 182 -16.93 -8.19 1.37
CA LYS A 182 -17.25 -9.62 1.24
C LYS A 182 -17.81 -10.21 2.53
N THR A 183 -17.11 -9.98 3.64
CA THR A 183 -17.48 -10.53 4.97
C THR A 183 -18.79 -9.96 5.48
N TYR A 184 -19.03 -8.67 5.27
CA TYR A 184 -20.20 -7.96 5.74
C TYR A 184 -21.23 -7.67 4.64
N LYS A 185 -21.29 -8.50 3.59
CA LYS A 185 -22.22 -8.34 2.47
C LYS A 185 -23.69 -8.28 2.93
N PHE A 186 -24.04 -9.06 3.96
CA PHE A 186 -25.39 -9.15 4.52
C PHE A 186 -25.91 -7.81 5.11
N ILE A 187 -25.03 -6.86 5.43
CA ILE A 187 -25.44 -5.53 5.90
C ILE A 187 -26.26 -4.81 4.82
N ASN A 188 -26.04 -5.11 3.54
CA ASN A 188 -26.85 -4.57 2.45
C ASN A 188 -28.32 -4.99 2.59
N ASP A 189 -28.57 -6.27 2.85
CA ASP A 189 -29.92 -6.82 3.02
C ASP A 189 -30.63 -6.20 4.22
N ILE A 190 -29.90 -5.96 5.32
CA ILE A 190 -30.41 -5.28 6.52
C ILE A 190 -30.83 -3.84 6.16
N ARG A 191 -29.97 -3.09 5.47
CA ARG A 191 -30.25 -1.70 5.06
C ARG A 191 -31.45 -1.62 4.12
N GLU A 192 -31.64 -2.60 3.25
CA GLU A 192 -32.83 -2.67 2.37
C GLU A 192 -34.10 -2.93 3.17
N LYS A 193 -34.07 -3.84 4.14
CA LYS A 193 -35.20 -4.08 5.06
C LYS A 193 -35.53 -2.82 5.87
N GLU A 194 -34.52 -2.13 6.40
CA GLU A 194 -34.69 -0.86 7.11
C GLU A 194 -35.35 0.20 6.24
N LYS A 195 -34.90 0.35 4.98
CA LYS A 195 -35.51 1.28 4.03
C LYS A 195 -36.99 0.98 3.81
N VAL A 196 -37.36 -0.29 3.64
CA VAL A 196 -38.76 -0.71 3.51
C VAL A 196 -39.57 -0.39 4.77
N ILE A 197 -38.99 -0.56 5.97
CA ILE A 197 -39.63 -0.21 7.25
C ILE A 197 -39.87 1.30 7.33
N VAL A 198 -38.89 2.13 6.96
CA VAL A 198 -39.03 3.59 6.95
C VAL A 198 -40.09 4.03 5.93
N GLU A 199 -40.15 3.41 4.75
CA GLU A 199 -41.20 3.66 3.75
C GLU A 199 -42.59 3.29 4.26
N LYS A 200 -42.74 2.18 5.00
CA LYS A 200 -44.00 1.82 5.65
C LYS A 200 -44.41 2.85 6.71
N LYS A 201 -43.46 3.27 7.57
CA LYS A 201 -43.70 4.33 8.57
C LYS A 201 -44.14 5.64 7.91
N LEU A 202 -43.51 6.02 6.80
CA LEU A 202 -43.88 7.24 6.06
C LEU A 202 -45.34 7.21 5.58
N LYS A 203 -45.86 6.04 5.18
CA LYS A 203 -47.26 5.88 4.75
C LYS A 203 -48.24 5.99 5.92
N GLN A 204 -47.84 5.60 7.13
CA GLN A 204 -48.69 5.60 8.32
C GLN A 204 -48.73 6.97 9.03
N VAL A 205 -47.65 7.75 8.96
CA VAL A 205 -47.55 9.02 9.67
C VAL A 205 -48.42 10.11 9.03
N LYS A 206 -49.28 10.72 9.86
CA LYS A 206 -50.14 11.86 9.49
C LYS A 206 -49.52 13.22 9.81
N SER A 207 -48.65 13.30 10.83
CA SER A 207 -47.98 14.53 11.27
C SER A 207 -46.98 15.05 10.22
N GLY A 208 -47.07 16.33 9.87
CA GLY A 208 -46.26 16.96 8.81
C GLY A 208 -44.76 16.91 9.06
N THR A 209 -44.31 17.32 10.26
CA THR A 209 -42.88 17.38 10.62
C THR A 209 -42.22 16.00 10.57
N LYS A 210 -42.82 15.00 11.22
CA LYS A 210 -42.34 13.61 11.21
C LYS A 210 -42.35 13.00 9.79
N LYS A 211 -43.30 13.41 8.94
CA LYS A 211 -43.36 12.97 7.54
C LYS A 211 -42.21 13.53 6.72
N GLU A 212 -41.81 14.77 6.97
CA GLU A 212 -40.64 15.39 6.33
C GLU A 212 -39.32 14.75 6.76
N GLU A 213 -39.16 14.49 8.06
CA GLU A 213 -38.00 13.76 8.61
C GLU A 213 -37.86 12.38 7.96
N LEU A 214 -38.95 11.62 7.88
CA LEU A 214 -38.95 10.29 7.25
C LEU A 214 -38.65 10.36 5.74
N LYS A 215 -39.16 11.37 5.02
CA LYS A 215 -38.80 11.62 3.62
C LYS A 215 -37.30 11.94 3.47
N GLY A 216 -36.75 12.77 4.35
CA GLY A 216 -35.34 13.12 4.39
C GLY A 216 -34.47 11.88 4.64
N LEU A 217 -34.87 11.03 5.58
CA LEU A 217 -34.19 9.77 5.87
C LEU A 217 -34.19 8.82 4.66
N ILE A 218 -35.34 8.63 4.00
CA ILE A 218 -35.44 7.80 2.79
C ILE A 218 -34.54 8.34 1.68
N LYS A 219 -34.51 9.66 1.47
CA LYS A 219 -33.63 10.28 0.48
C LYS A 219 -32.16 9.99 0.81
N ARG A 220 -31.76 10.11 2.08
CA ARG A 220 -30.41 9.79 2.54
C ARG A 220 -30.06 8.32 2.29
N MET A 221 -30.93 7.39 2.67
CA MET A 221 -30.72 5.96 2.44
C MET A 221 -30.62 5.62 0.94
N LYS A 222 -31.48 6.20 0.10
CA LYS A 222 -31.42 6.04 -1.37
C LYS A 222 -30.11 6.56 -1.94
N ASN A 223 -29.67 7.75 -1.52
CA ASN A 223 -28.41 8.33 -1.99
C ASN A 223 -27.20 7.48 -1.58
N GLN A 224 -27.18 6.99 -0.33
CA GLN A 224 -26.12 6.08 0.13
C GLN A 224 -26.11 4.76 -0.63
N GLN A 225 -27.28 4.19 -0.93
CA GLN A 225 -27.41 2.97 -1.75
C GLN A 225 -26.86 3.20 -3.16
N MET A 226 -27.26 4.29 -3.82
CA MET A 226 -26.78 4.62 -5.17
C MET A 226 -25.27 4.89 -5.20
N ALA A 227 -24.73 5.60 -4.21
CA ALA A 227 -23.30 5.87 -4.10
C ALA A 227 -22.49 4.56 -3.96
N ARG A 228 -22.98 3.63 -3.13
CA ARG A 228 -22.35 2.32 -2.97
C ARG A 228 -22.39 1.50 -4.25
N GLN A 229 -23.55 1.41 -4.90
CA GLN A 229 -23.70 0.68 -6.16
C GLN A 229 -22.77 1.24 -7.23
N ARG A 230 -22.62 2.56 -7.31
CA ARG A 230 -21.67 3.21 -8.22
C ARG A 230 -20.22 2.79 -7.93
N GLN A 231 -19.80 2.82 -6.66
CA GLN A 231 -18.46 2.38 -6.28
C GLN A 231 -18.23 0.90 -6.56
N GLU A 232 -19.25 0.06 -6.37
CA GLU A 232 -19.17 -1.37 -6.67
C GLU A 232 -19.04 -1.63 -8.17
N GLN A 233 -19.83 -0.94 -9.01
CA GLN A 233 -19.72 -1.00 -10.46
C GLN A 233 -18.35 -0.54 -10.96
N GLU A 234 -17.82 0.54 -10.40
CA GLU A 234 -16.47 1.03 -10.74
C GLU A 234 -15.40 -0.01 -10.37
N ARG A 235 -15.46 -0.56 -9.15
CA ARG A 235 -14.56 -1.64 -8.72
C ARG A 235 -14.67 -2.86 -9.63
N GLU A 236 -15.89 -3.26 -10.00
CA GLU A 236 -16.11 -4.39 -10.89
C GLU A 236 -15.49 -4.15 -12.26
N LYS A 237 -15.69 -2.97 -12.86
CA LYS A 237 -15.05 -2.60 -14.13
C LYS A 237 -13.52 -2.66 -14.04
N GLU A 238 -12.94 -2.15 -12.97
CA GLU A 238 -11.49 -2.24 -12.76
C GLU A 238 -11.00 -3.68 -12.60
N LEU A 239 -11.74 -4.52 -11.87
CA LEU A 239 -11.42 -5.93 -11.72
C LEU A 239 -11.53 -6.68 -13.05
N GLN A 240 -12.58 -6.42 -13.84
CA GLN A 240 -12.76 -7.00 -15.17
C GLN A 240 -11.61 -6.58 -16.10
N PHE A 241 -11.21 -5.31 -16.09
CA PHE A 241 -10.07 -4.84 -16.86
C PHE A 241 -8.77 -5.54 -16.45
N LYS A 242 -8.50 -5.66 -15.14
CA LYS A 242 -7.33 -6.38 -14.62
C LYS A 242 -7.33 -7.86 -15.00
N ARG A 243 -8.51 -8.50 -15.03
CA ARG A 243 -8.67 -9.90 -15.47
C ARG A 243 -8.31 -10.06 -16.95
N LYS A 244 -8.89 -9.23 -17.82
CA LYS A 244 -8.58 -9.23 -19.26
C LYS A 244 -7.10 -8.99 -19.53
N GLN A 245 -6.48 -8.04 -18.83
CA GLN A 245 -5.03 -7.80 -18.95
C GLN A 245 -4.21 -9.01 -18.50
N ARG A 246 -4.59 -9.67 -17.40
CA ARG A 246 -3.91 -10.89 -16.95
C ARG A 246 -4.00 -12.01 -17.97
N GLU A 247 -5.14 -12.16 -18.63
CA GLU A 247 -5.34 -13.15 -19.70
C GLU A 247 -4.43 -12.87 -20.90
N LEU A 248 -4.35 -11.62 -21.36
CA LEU A 248 -3.45 -11.20 -22.44
C LEU A 248 -1.97 -11.43 -22.07
N VAL A 249 -1.59 -11.13 -20.83
CA VAL A 249 -0.23 -11.41 -20.35
C VAL A 249 0.04 -12.91 -20.28
N GLY A 250 -0.95 -13.70 -19.89
CA GLY A 250 -0.87 -15.17 -19.93
C GLY A 250 -0.65 -15.71 -21.35
N GLN A 251 -1.12 -15.01 -22.37
CA GLN A 251 -0.87 -15.32 -23.78
C GLN A 251 0.49 -14.81 -24.29
N GLY A 252 1.26 -14.09 -23.46
CA GLY A 252 2.59 -13.55 -23.79
C GLY A 252 2.60 -12.08 -24.22
N HIS A 253 1.46 -11.37 -24.19
CA HIS A 253 1.45 -9.93 -24.42
C HIS A 253 2.06 -9.16 -23.24
N LYS A 254 2.58 -7.96 -23.50
CA LYS A 254 3.15 -7.10 -22.46
C LYS A 254 2.03 -6.55 -21.55
N PRO A 255 2.21 -6.55 -20.21
CA PRO A 255 1.24 -5.95 -19.29
C PRO A 255 0.97 -4.48 -19.64
N PHE A 256 -0.30 -4.12 -19.79
CA PHE A 256 -0.71 -2.75 -20.11
C PHE A 256 -1.64 -2.17 -19.05
N TYR A 257 -1.32 -0.95 -18.61
CA TYR A 257 -2.09 -0.20 -17.62
C TYR A 257 -2.60 1.10 -18.25
N LEU A 258 -3.92 1.29 -18.28
CA LEU A 258 -4.47 2.54 -18.80
C LEU A 258 -4.08 3.73 -17.94
N LYS A 259 -3.74 4.83 -18.60
CA LYS A 259 -3.56 6.13 -17.95
C LYS A 259 -4.89 6.60 -17.37
N LYS A 260 -4.84 7.44 -16.32
CA LYS A 260 -6.05 8.02 -15.71
C LYS A 260 -6.89 8.80 -16.72
N SER A 261 -6.26 9.50 -17.66
CA SER A 261 -6.94 10.24 -18.74
C SER A 261 -7.68 9.31 -19.71
N GLU A 262 -7.10 8.17 -20.06
CA GLU A 262 -7.71 7.15 -20.93
C GLU A 262 -8.91 6.49 -20.24
N LYS A 263 -8.78 6.14 -18.96
CA LYS A 263 -9.91 5.65 -18.14
C LYS A 263 -11.09 6.64 -18.17
N LYS A 264 -10.82 7.93 -17.98
CA LYS A 264 -11.87 8.98 -18.06
C LYS A 264 -12.52 9.03 -19.45
N LYS A 265 -11.76 8.87 -20.53
CA LYS A 265 -12.32 8.84 -21.90
C LYS A 265 -13.25 7.63 -22.09
N LEU A 266 -12.86 6.46 -21.60
CA LEU A 266 -13.71 5.26 -21.64
C LEU A 266 -15.01 5.47 -20.85
N GLU A 267 -14.93 5.98 -19.62
CA GLU A 267 -16.12 6.29 -18.84
C GLU A 267 -17.05 7.32 -19.52
N LEU A 268 -16.47 8.32 -20.19
CA LEU A 268 -17.24 9.31 -20.94
C LEU A 268 -17.93 8.69 -22.15
N ALA A 269 -17.25 7.77 -22.86
CA ALA A 269 -17.83 7.02 -23.97
C ALA A 269 -18.99 6.12 -23.50
N GLU A 270 -18.83 5.40 -22.40
CA GLU A 270 -19.89 4.60 -21.78
C GLU A 270 -21.09 5.47 -21.42
N LYS A 271 -20.88 6.57 -20.69
CA LYS A 271 -21.95 7.52 -20.31
C LYS A 271 -22.64 8.12 -21.54
N TYR A 272 -21.89 8.40 -22.61
CA TYR A 272 -22.46 8.88 -23.87
C TYR A 272 -23.36 7.81 -24.50
N SER A 273 -22.91 6.55 -24.52
CA SER A 273 -23.69 5.42 -25.04
C SER A 273 -24.98 5.21 -24.23
N ASP A 274 -24.92 5.30 -22.90
CA ASP A 274 -26.09 5.19 -22.01
C ASP A 274 -27.09 6.33 -22.24
N LEU A 275 -26.59 7.56 -22.45
CA LEU A 275 -27.42 8.71 -22.78
C LEU A 275 -28.05 8.61 -24.17
N LYS A 276 -27.34 8.04 -25.14
CA LYS A 276 -27.84 7.76 -26.49
C LYS A 276 -28.94 6.70 -26.43
N LYS A 277 -28.70 5.58 -25.74
CA LYS A 277 -29.67 4.50 -25.51
C LYS A 277 -30.93 5.00 -24.79
N SER A 278 -30.78 5.88 -23.81
CA SER A 278 -31.91 6.45 -23.06
C SER A 278 -32.62 7.62 -23.76
N GLY A 279 -32.16 8.06 -24.94
CA GLY A 279 -32.74 9.19 -25.69
C GLY A 279 -32.54 10.57 -25.03
N LYS A 280 -31.72 10.66 -23.97
CA LYS A 280 -31.51 11.90 -23.19
C LYS A 280 -30.29 12.70 -23.64
N LEU A 281 -29.57 12.21 -24.65
CA LEU A 281 -28.32 12.78 -25.13
C LEU A 281 -28.45 14.23 -25.61
N GLU A 282 -29.43 14.53 -26.47
CA GLU A 282 -29.61 15.89 -27.01
C GLU A 282 -29.89 16.92 -25.92
N ASN A 283 -30.70 16.57 -24.92
CA ASN A 283 -30.97 17.42 -23.77
C ASN A 283 -29.72 17.63 -22.89
N PHE A 284 -28.89 16.60 -22.75
CA PHE A 284 -27.61 16.74 -22.05
C PHE A 284 -26.65 17.67 -22.80
N LEU A 285 -26.53 17.50 -24.11
CA LEU A 285 -25.68 18.34 -24.96
C LEU A 285 -26.19 19.79 -24.99
N SER A 286 -27.50 20.03 -25.10
CA SER A 286 -28.05 21.38 -25.06
C SER A 286 -27.79 22.09 -23.73
N LYS A 287 -27.96 21.39 -22.60
CA LYS A 287 -27.60 21.89 -21.27
C LYS A 287 -26.10 22.16 -21.14
N LYS A 288 -25.25 21.28 -21.67
CA LYS A 288 -23.79 21.47 -21.66
C LYS A 288 -23.38 22.68 -22.50
N ARG A 289 -23.91 22.83 -23.73
CA ARG A 289 -23.72 24.00 -24.59
C ARG A 289 -24.12 25.30 -23.87
N LYS A 290 -25.30 25.32 -23.21
CA LYS A 290 -25.77 26.49 -22.45
C LYS A 290 -24.85 26.85 -21.26
N ARG A 291 -24.37 25.85 -20.52
CA ARG A 291 -23.41 26.07 -19.41
C ARG A 291 -22.07 26.59 -19.91
N ASN A 292 -21.53 26.01 -20.98
CA ASN A 292 -20.29 26.46 -21.60
C ASN A 292 -20.43 27.90 -22.09
N ALA A 293 -21.47 28.23 -22.87
CA ALA A 293 -21.72 29.60 -23.32
C ALA A 293 -21.83 30.62 -22.18
N THR A 294 -22.35 30.20 -21.01
CA THR A 294 -22.41 31.07 -19.82
C THR A 294 -21.03 31.29 -19.20
N LYS A 295 -20.17 30.26 -19.18
CA LYS A 295 -18.77 30.36 -18.74
C LYS A 295 -17.96 31.23 -19.70
N ASP A 296 -18.07 30.98 -21.00
CA ASP A 296 -17.39 31.74 -22.05
C ASP A 296 -17.79 33.22 -21.97
N ARG A 297 -19.07 33.52 -21.74
CA ARG A 297 -19.54 34.89 -21.51
C ARG A 297 -18.93 35.57 -20.27
N ARG A 298 -18.55 34.82 -19.24
CA ARG A 298 -17.84 35.37 -18.06
C ARG A 298 -16.40 35.74 -18.40
N ASN A 299 -15.78 35.00 -19.31
CA ASN A 299 -14.41 35.22 -19.74
C ASN A 299 -14.30 36.27 -20.87
N LEU A 300 -15.41 36.62 -21.52
CA LEU A 300 -15.46 37.72 -22.47
C LEU A 300 -15.43 39.08 -21.73
N PRO A 301 -14.69 40.08 -22.26
CA PRO A 301 -14.71 41.43 -21.71
C PRO A 301 -16.15 41.96 -21.72
N LYS A 302 -16.58 42.53 -20.59
CA LYS A 302 -17.90 43.16 -20.47
C LYS A 302 -17.95 44.31 -21.47
N LYS A 303 -18.81 44.20 -22.48
CA LYS A 303 -19.15 45.37 -23.29
C LYS A 303 -19.87 46.34 -22.36
N ASP A 304 -19.19 47.41 -21.99
CA ASP A 304 -19.82 48.56 -21.36
C ASP A 304 -20.84 49.10 -22.35
N ASN A 305 -22.10 48.74 -22.13
CA ASN A 305 -23.21 49.34 -22.83
C ASN A 305 -23.28 50.79 -22.35
N GLN A 306 -22.49 51.66 -22.97
CA GLN A 306 -22.68 53.10 -22.99
C GLN A 306 -24.16 53.31 -23.31
N ARG A 307 -24.96 53.55 -22.27
CA ARG A 307 -26.36 53.91 -22.41
C ARG A 307 -26.32 55.25 -23.14
N GLN A 308 -26.58 55.24 -24.45
CA GLN A 308 -26.95 56.47 -25.14
C GLN A 308 -28.23 56.97 -24.48
N THR A 309 -28.08 57.83 -23.49
CA THR A 309 -29.17 58.64 -22.96
C THR A 309 -29.48 59.64 -24.06
N TRP A 310 -30.52 59.38 -24.86
CA TRP A 310 -31.15 60.42 -25.66
C TRP A 310 -31.72 61.47 -24.69
N SER A 311 -30.94 62.50 -24.39
CA SER A 311 -31.44 63.70 -23.73
C SER A 311 -32.27 64.48 -24.74
N ASN A 312 -33.58 64.25 -24.72
CA ASN A 312 -34.55 65.06 -25.43
C ASN A 312 -34.62 66.45 -24.75
N ARG A 313 -33.66 67.33 -25.03
CA ARG A 313 -33.72 68.75 -24.67
C ARG A 313 -34.73 69.43 -25.60
N GLY A 314 -35.99 69.41 -25.21
CA GLY A 314 -37.02 70.27 -25.80
C GLY A 314 -36.72 71.73 -25.45
N SER A 315 -36.36 72.51 -26.46
CA SER A 315 -36.32 73.97 -26.41
C SER A 315 -37.75 74.52 -26.52
N SER A 316 -38.32 74.96 -25.40
CA SER A 316 -39.47 75.87 -25.41
C SER A 316 -38.95 77.28 -25.14
N GLU A 317 -38.69 78.02 -26.21
CA GLU A 317 -38.58 79.48 -26.22
C GLU A 317 -39.97 80.07 -26.46
N ALA A 318 -40.46 80.89 -25.52
CA ALA A 318 -41.22 82.13 -25.72
C ALA A 318 -41.90 82.56 -24.41
N PRO A 319 -41.80 83.84 -24.04
CA PRO A 319 -43.01 84.65 -23.87
C PRO A 319 -43.23 85.65 -25.00
#